data_AF-A0A951DQY7-F1
#
_entry.id   AF-A0A951DQY7-F1
#
_cell.length_a   1.000
_cell.length_b   1.000
_cell.length_c   1.000
_cell.angle_alpha   90.00
_cell.angle_beta   90.00
_cell.angle_gamma   90.00
#
_symmetry.space_group_name_H-M   'P 1'
#
loop_
_entity.id
_entity.type
_entity.pdbx_description
1 polymer ?
#
loop_
_entity_poly.entity_id
_entity_poly.type
_entity_poly.pdbx_seq_one_letter_code
_entity_poly.pdbx_strand_id
1 'polypeptide(L)'
;MDTLRYGVPLAIAFVSMAGLGRHAAGCGPPQCATRAFFRGALIGFFAFGTLFGLLAQLGAGFPVAGGLMGLLALVGLCSAAADLRSRPRTRLLYAGLASAGVLLSLLMQVMPVQADAADPGQYAFAATTLFRGEWLVQHVPVGAGLARMSALLHEAETTRAPSLVVPWAPAALGAPLTPNAITAVCAGYLAVAVLLFVDLLGPGLDPVGRAVLGLGALGPLNAVAVLSAGQLAQTFALMVALATIWLCRAQVSAGVRAGVLVAAGYLVSAGYPEFLLAFPLYWGCLVLICRSTFRQAAADGVCILAGFIVVQAATRLDNIRFLVAQQGSPTTFWPLAHTPGTVLDVWTIVIANGDLPRRLVALLTIPIAVYVWHRFVRRGTPTARPFAMMWVLIAGLVPFAVVWTWVALQAANPNYVTFKVACWLSFGLMLGVWLLLGQTT
;
A
#
# COMPACT_ATOMS: atom_id res chain seq x y z
N MET A 1 27.90 6.63 -11.91
CA MET A 1 28.22 5.44 -11.08
C MET A 1 27.04 4.99 -10.23
N ASP A 2 26.07 5.85 -9.89
CA ASP A 2 25.00 5.50 -8.95
C ASP A 2 23.88 4.62 -9.54
N THR A 3 23.60 4.68 -10.84
CA THR A 3 22.62 3.78 -11.49
C THR A 3 22.98 2.30 -11.34
N LEU A 4 24.27 1.95 -11.27
CA LEU A 4 24.71 0.58 -11.00
C LEU A 4 24.53 0.20 -9.52
N ARG A 5 24.67 1.16 -8.61
CA ARG A 5 24.53 0.96 -7.15
C ARG A 5 23.08 0.70 -6.72
N TYR A 6 22.10 1.28 -7.41
CA TYR A 6 20.67 1.05 -7.12
C TYR A 6 19.98 0.15 -8.14
N GLY A 7 20.26 0.32 -9.42
CA GLY A 7 19.53 -0.34 -10.50
C GLY A 7 19.74 -1.85 -10.56
N VAL A 8 20.97 -2.33 -10.39
CA VAL A 8 21.26 -3.77 -10.39
C VAL A 8 20.62 -4.46 -9.17
N PRO A 9 20.79 -3.96 -7.92
CA PRO A 9 20.10 -4.53 -6.77
C PRO A 9 18.57 -4.56 -6.89
N LEU A 10 17.96 -3.48 -7.37
CA LEU A 10 16.51 -3.40 -7.56
C LEU A 10 16.03 -4.37 -8.64
N ALA A 11 16.74 -4.45 -9.77
CA ALA A 11 16.41 -5.40 -10.83
C ALA A 11 16.48 -6.85 -10.31
N ILE A 12 17.55 -7.19 -9.58
CA ILE A 12 17.70 -8.51 -8.95
C ILE A 12 16.55 -8.77 -7.97
N ALA A 13 16.23 -7.82 -7.10
CA ALA A 13 15.14 -7.95 -6.13
C ALA A 13 13.79 -8.21 -6.81
N PHE A 14 13.43 -7.42 -7.84
CA PHE A 14 12.17 -7.60 -8.57
C PHE A 14 12.10 -8.91 -9.33
N VAL A 15 13.18 -9.33 -9.98
CA VAL A 15 13.26 -10.64 -10.66
C VAL A 15 13.14 -11.77 -9.64
N SER A 16 13.78 -11.64 -8.47
CA SER A 16 13.72 -12.63 -7.39
C SER A 16 12.31 -12.77 -6.83
N MET A 17 11.64 -11.64 -6.53
CA MET A 17 10.24 -11.64 -6.09
C MET A 17 9.34 -12.32 -7.13
N ALA A 18 9.49 -11.98 -8.42
CA ALA A 18 8.74 -12.62 -9.50
C ALA A 18 8.99 -14.11 -9.63
N GLY A 19 10.24 -14.57 -9.54
CA GLY A 19 10.56 -15.99 -9.55
C GLY A 19 9.98 -16.74 -8.36
N LEU A 20 10.14 -16.21 -7.15
CA LEU A 20 9.63 -16.83 -5.92
C LEU A 20 8.10 -16.97 -5.96
N GLY A 21 7.39 -15.88 -6.25
CA GLY A 21 5.94 -15.94 -6.22
C GLY A 21 5.33 -16.74 -7.37
N ARG A 22 6.04 -16.90 -8.50
CA ARG A 22 5.64 -17.87 -9.55
C ARG A 22 5.82 -19.31 -9.11
N HIS A 23 6.87 -19.61 -8.36
CA HIS A 23 7.04 -20.93 -7.74
C HIS A 23 5.88 -21.23 -6.78
N ALA A 24 5.52 -20.26 -5.92
CA ALA A 24 4.44 -20.41 -4.94
C ALA A 24 3.02 -20.43 -5.57
N ALA A 25 2.76 -19.62 -6.60
CA ALA A 25 1.43 -19.50 -7.21
C ALA A 25 1.10 -20.61 -8.22
N GLY A 26 2.09 -21.42 -8.61
CA GLY A 26 1.95 -22.40 -9.67
C GLY A 26 1.76 -21.80 -11.07
N CYS A 27 1.65 -22.68 -12.07
CA CYS A 27 1.51 -22.28 -13.46
C CYS A 27 0.04 -22.03 -13.83
N GLY A 28 -0.32 -20.78 -14.10
CA GLY A 28 -1.65 -20.45 -14.63
C GLY A 28 -1.84 -20.86 -16.10
N PRO A 29 -3.09 -20.91 -16.60
CA PRO A 29 -3.37 -21.23 -17.99
C PRO A 29 -2.69 -20.23 -18.96
N PRO A 30 -2.21 -20.71 -20.13
CA PRO A 30 -1.35 -19.95 -21.03
C PRO A 30 -2.00 -18.70 -21.66
N GLN A 31 -3.34 -18.65 -21.72
CA GLN A 31 -4.10 -17.55 -22.35
C GLN A 31 -3.99 -16.20 -21.59
N CYS A 32 -3.48 -16.20 -20.35
CA CYS A 32 -3.30 -15.00 -19.52
C CYS A 32 -1.86 -14.87 -18.97
N ALA A 33 -0.85 -15.25 -19.75
CA ALA A 33 0.54 -15.36 -19.30
C ALA A 33 1.09 -14.09 -18.59
N THR A 34 0.75 -12.90 -19.08
CA THR A 34 1.18 -11.61 -18.49
C THR A 34 0.56 -11.37 -17.12
N ARG A 35 -0.77 -11.54 -16.98
CA ARG A 35 -1.44 -11.40 -15.67
C ARG A 35 -0.97 -12.47 -14.68
N ALA A 36 -0.79 -13.70 -15.14
CA ALA A 36 -0.26 -14.78 -14.30
C ALA A 36 1.17 -14.47 -13.81
N PHE A 37 2.00 -13.83 -14.64
CA PHE A 37 3.34 -13.37 -14.27
C PHE A 37 3.29 -12.30 -13.17
N PHE A 38 2.51 -11.23 -13.37
CA PHE A 38 2.42 -10.15 -12.36
C PHE A 38 1.75 -10.60 -11.06
N ARG A 39 0.84 -11.58 -11.13
CA ARG A 39 0.32 -12.28 -9.94
C ARG A 39 1.42 -12.95 -9.14
N GLY A 40 2.31 -13.68 -9.81
CA GLY A 40 3.49 -14.24 -9.18
C GLY A 40 4.38 -13.16 -8.57
N ALA A 41 4.66 -12.08 -9.31
CA ALA A 41 5.47 -10.96 -8.80
C ALA A 41 4.90 -10.33 -7.52
N LEU A 42 3.59 -10.09 -7.46
CA LEU A 42 2.94 -9.53 -6.27
C LEU A 42 2.92 -10.52 -5.10
N ILE A 43 2.70 -11.81 -5.33
CA ILE A 43 2.80 -12.83 -4.27
C ILE A 43 4.21 -12.88 -3.70
N GLY A 44 5.23 -12.81 -4.56
CA GLY A 44 6.62 -12.73 -4.13
C GLY A 44 6.90 -11.45 -3.35
N PHE A 45 6.40 -10.30 -3.82
CA PHE A 45 6.51 -9.04 -3.09
C PHE A 45 5.90 -9.15 -1.68
N PHE A 46 4.72 -9.77 -1.54
CA PHE A 46 4.09 -10.00 -0.24
C PHE A 46 4.96 -10.88 0.66
N ALA A 47 5.50 -11.98 0.12
CA ALA A 47 6.38 -12.88 0.86
C ALA A 47 7.65 -12.18 1.35
N PHE A 48 8.32 -11.41 0.49
CA PHE A 48 9.50 -10.61 0.85
C PHE A 48 9.15 -9.56 1.91
N GLY A 49 8.02 -8.85 1.76
CA GLY A 49 7.62 -7.81 2.69
C GLY A 49 7.28 -8.36 4.06
N THR A 50 6.60 -9.51 4.10
CA THR A 50 6.23 -10.18 5.35
C THR A 50 7.46 -10.72 6.06
N LEU A 51 8.37 -11.39 5.35
CA LEU A 51 9.62 -11.87 5.93
C LEU A 51 10.47 -10.70 6.43
N PHE A 52 10.63 -9.65 5.63
CA PHE A 52 11.41 -8.48 5.99
C PHE A 52 10.87 -7.80 7.24
N GLY A 53 9.57 -7.53 7.28
CA GLY A 53 8.91 -6.95 8.45
C GLY A 53 9.06 -7.83 9.68
N LEU A 54 8.88 -9.15 9.54
CA LEU A 54 8.89 -10.06 10.68
C LEU A 54 10.28 -10.13 11.29
N LEU A 55 11.31 -10.17 10.46
CA LEU A 55 12.70 -10.16 10.91
C LEU A 55 13.02 -8.86 11.67
N ALA A 56 12.57 -7.70 11.15
CA ALA A 56 12.74 -6.42 11.84
C ALA A 56 12.00 -6.40 13.19
N GLN A 57 10.75 -6.85 13.24
CA GLN A 57 9.92 -6.87 14.47
C GLN A 57 10.45 -7.83 15.54
N LEU A 58 11.08 -8.94 15.12
CA LEU A 58 11.73 -9.89 16.02
C LEU A 58 13.11 -9.41 16.48
N GLY A 59 13.57 -8.23 16.06
CA GLY A 59 14.90 -7.71 16.37
C GLY A 59 16.02 -8.55 15.78
N ALA A 60 15.79 -9.21 14.63
CA ALA A 60 16.81 -10.00 13.97
C ALA A 60 17.96 -9.09 13.51
N GLY A 61 19.17 -9.37 14.00
CA GLY A 61 20.36 -8.62 13.57
C GLY A 61 20.63 -8.76 12.06
N PHE A 62 21.39 -7.80 11.51
CA PHE A 62 21.71 -7.74 10.08
C PHE A 62 22.21 -9.07 9.47
N PRO A 63 23.09 -9.87 10.12
CA PRO A 63 23.53 -11.15 9.54
C PRO A 63 22.39 -12.14 9.30
N VAL A 64 21.45 -12.23 10.25
CA VAL A 64 20.30 -13.13 10.16
C VAL A 64 19.30 -12.61 9.13
N ALA A 65 18.97 -11.31 9.21
CA ALA A 65 18.01 -10.71 8.30
C ALA A 65 18.52 -10.70 6.84
N GLY A 66 19.76 -10.29 6.63
CA GLY A 66 20.42 -10.30 5.33
C GLY A 66 20.59 -11.72 4.77
N GLY A 67 20.97 -12.69 5.61
CA GLY A 67 21.12 -14.09 5.21
C GLY A 67 19.81 -14.72 4.74
N LEU A 68 18.71 -14.53 5.50
CA LEU A 68 17.40 -15.08 5.15
C LEU A 68 16.78 -14.40 3.92
N MET A 69 16.89 -13.06 3.83
CA MET A 69 16.44 -12.32 2.66
C MET A 69 17.26 -12.68 1.41
N GLY A 70 18.58 -12.89 1.57
CA GLY A 70 19.47 -13.35 0.52
C GLY A 70 19.13 -14.77 0.05
N LEU A 71 18.87 -15.69 0.97
CA LEU A 71 18.42 -17.04 0.64
C LEU A 71 17.09 -17.01 -0.14
N LEU A 72 16.14 -16.19 0.30
CA LEU A 72 14.87 -16.03 -0.39
C LEU A 72 15.06 -15.45 -1.81
N ALA A 73 15.98 -14.49 -1.96
CA ALA A 73 16.36 -13.95 -3.25
C ALA A 73 16.98 -15.02 -4.17
N LEU A 74 17.89 -15.84 -3.65
CA LEU A 74 18.49 -16.94 -4.41
C LEU A 74 17.45 -17.96 -4.89
N VAL A 75 16.52 -18.38 -4.02
CA VAL A 75 15.41 -19.27 -4.41
C VAL A 75 14.56 -18.62 -5.51
N GLY A 76 14.30 -17.32 -5.39
CA GLY A 76 13.60 -16.54 -6.42
C GLY A 76 14.34 -16.52 -7.76
N LEU A 77 15.65 -16.23 -7.76
CA LEU A 77 16.49 -16.21 -8.96
C LEU A 77 16.58 -17.59 -9.64
N CYS A 78 16.79 -18.65 -8.86
CA CYS A 78 16.79 -20.02 -9.38
C CYS A 78 15.45 -20.37 -10.03
N SER A 79 14.34 -19.97 -9.40
CA SER A 79 13.00 -20.16 -9.95
C SER A 79 12.78 -19.37 -11.24
N ALA A 80 13.25 -18.11 -11.28
CA ALA A 80 13.20 -17.30 -12.50
C ALA A 80 14.04 -17.92 -13.63
N ALA A 81 15.24 -18.41 -13.33
CA ALA A 81 16.11 -19.07 -14.31
C ALA A 81 15.46 -20.35 -14.88
N ALA A 82 14.81 -21.15 -14.03
CA ALA A 82 14.07 -22.33 -14.47
C ALA A 82 12.86 -21.95 -15.36
N ASP A 83 12.13 -20.88 -15.01
CA ASP A 83 11.01 -20.37 -15.80
C ASP A 83 11.47 -19.82 -17.16
N LEU A 84 12.60 -19.09 -17.20
CA LEU A 84 13.19 -18.56 -18.43
C LEU A 84 13.67 -19.67 -19.39
N ARG A 85 14.16 -20.80 -18.85
CA ARG A 85 14.54 -21.98 -19.64
C ARG A 85 13.32 -22.70 -20.22
N SER A 86 12.28 -22.88 -19.41
CA SER A 86 11.07 -23.62 -19.81
C SER A 86 10.09 -22.77 -20.64
N ARG A 87 10.12 -21.43 -20.51
CA ARG A 87 9.15 -20.50 -21.11
C ARG A 87 9.84 -19.26 -21.65
N PRO A 88 10.45 -19.31 -22.85
CA PRO A 88 11.19 -18.18 -23.41
C PRO A 88 10.35 -16.92 -23.61
N ARG A 89 9.02 -17.04 -23.77
CA ARG A 89 8.09 -15.90 -23.85
C ARG A 89 8.06 -15.03 -22.58
N THR A 90 8.49 -15.55 -21.44
CA THR A 90 8.57 -14.79 -20.17
C THR A 90 9.80 -13.89 -20.09
N ARG A 91 10.77 -14.04 -21.00
CA ARG A 91 11.99 -13.19 -21.05
C ARG A 91 11.67 -11.70 -21.09
N LEU A 92 10.71 -11.31 -21.94
CA LEU A 92 10.31 -9.90 -22.07
C LEU A 92 9.68 -9.36 -20.78
N LEU A 93 8.98 -10.20 -20.01
CA LEU A 93 8.34 -9.81 -18.76
C LEU A 93 9.37 -9.63 -17.64
N TYR A 94 10.33 -10.55 -17.54
CA TYR A 94 11.47 -10.41 -16.62
C TYR A 94 12.37 -9.24 -16.99
N ALA A 95 12.64 -9.03 -18.28
CA ALA A 95 13.35 -7.85 -18.77
C ALA A 95 12.59 -6.57 -18.43
N GLY A 96 11.26 -6.57 -18.58
CA GLY A 96 10.40 -5.45 -18.17
C GLY A 96 10.50 -5.12 -16.69
N LEU A 97 10.50 -6.13 -15.79
CA LEU A 97 10.72 -5.91 -14.36
C LEU A 97 12.13 -5.40 -14.04
N ALA A 98 13.16 -5.96 -14.68
CA ALA A 98 14.52 -5.48 -14.52
C ALA A 98 14.64 -4.00 -14.96
N SER A 99 14.06 -3.66 -16.12
CA SER A 99 13.97 -2.29 -16.62
C SER A 99 13.18 -1.37 -15.68
N ALA A 100 12.13 -1.86 -15.03
CA ALA A 100 11.40 -1.09 -14.02
C ALA A 100 12.28 -0.78 -12.79
N GLY A 101 13.12 -1.74 -12.36
CA GLY A 101 14.12 -1.51 -11.30
C GLY A 101 15.17 -0.47 -11.70
N VAL A 102 15.65 -0.51 -12.95
CA VAL A 102 16.57 0.51 -13.50
C VAL A 102 15.88 1.87 -13.60
N LEU A 103 14.65 1.94 -14.11
CA LEU A 103 13.89 3.19 -14.20
C LEU A 103 13.67 3.79 -12.81
N LEU A 104 13.29 2.97 -11.84
CA LEU A 104 13.14 3.41 -10.46
C LEU A 104 14.46 3.96 -9.91
N SER A 105 15.59 3.33 -10.21
CA SER A 105 16.92 3.83 -9.81
C SER A 105 17.29 5.17 -10.42
N LEU A 106 16.78 5.50 -11.61
CA LEU A 106 16.95 6.82 -12.23
C LEU A 106 16.07 7.83 -11.51
N LEU A 107 14.81 7.47 -11.22
CA LEU A 107 13.89 8.32 -10.45
C LEU A 107 14.43 8.65 -9.06
N MET A 108 15.07 7.68 -8.39
CA MET A 108 15.71 7.89 -7.08
C MET A 108 16.75 9.02 -7.08
N GLN A 109 17.31 9.38 -8.25
CA GLN A 109 18.31 10.43 -8.38
C GLN A 109 17.70 11.82 -8.66
N VAL A 110 16.51 11.88 -9.27
CA VAL A 110 15.92 13.12 -9.80
C VAL A 110 14.61 13.53 -9.12
N MET A 111 14.00 12.66 -8.32
CA MET A 111 12.75 12.98 -7.65
C MET A 111 12.96 14.11 -6.63
N PRO A 112 12.19 15.21 -6.73
CA PRO A 112 12.32 16.32 -5.80
C PRO A 112 11.89 15.88 -4.39
N VAL A 113 12.54 16.44 -3.40
CA VAL A 113 12.17 16.29 -1.99
C VAL A 113 11.97 17.67 -1.41
N GLN A 114 10.84 17.87 -0.76
CA GLN A 114 10.62 19.07 0.02
C GLN A 114 11.52 19.03 1.27
N ALA A 115 12.33 20.07 1.47
CA ALA A 115 13.34 20.11 2.53
C ALA A 115 12.75 19.93 3.94
N ASP A 116 11.49 20.31 4.14
CA ASP A 116 10.77 20.21 5.41
C ASP A 116 10.03 18.86 5.59
N ALA A 117 10.10 17.97 4.61
CA ALA A 117 9.47 16.64 4.68
C ALA A 117 10.26 15.74 5.64
N ALA A 118 9.74 15.52 6.84
CA ALA A 118 10.38 14.68 7.85
C ALA A 118 10.44 13.20 7.42
N ASP A 119 9.40 12.68 6.77
CA ASP A 119 9.24 11.24 6.51
C ASP A 119 10.35 10.66 5.60
N PRO A 120 10.67 11.20 4.40
CA PRO A 120 11.75 10.66 3.56
C PRO A 120 13.10 10.54 4.26
N GLY A 121 13.45 11.55 5.06
CA GLY A 121 14.66 11.54 5.87
C GLY A 121 14.64 10.44 6.93
N GLN A 122 13.51 10.28 7.62
CA GLN A 122 13.32 9.23 8.63
C GLN A 122 13.38 7.82 8.03
N TYR A 123 12.74 7.57 6.87
CA TYR A 123 12.80 6.26 6.20
C TYR A 123 14.18 5.95 5.65
N ALA A 124 14.84 6.93 5.03
CA ALA A 124 16.22 6.80 4.57
C ALA A 124 17.16 6.44 5.74
N PHE A 125 16.99 7.13 6.86
CA PHE A 125 17.72 6.88 8.09
C PHE A 125 17.43 5.50 8.68
N ALA A 126 16.15 5.14 8.84
CA ALA A 126 15.73 3.86 9.40
C ALA A 126 16.23 2.68 8.57
N ALA A 127 16.09 2.75 7.25
CA ALA A 127 16.61 1.72 6.36
C ALA A 127 18.14 1.62 6.46
N THR A 128 18.86 2.74 6.47
CA THR A 128 20.31 2.74 6.65
C THR A 128 20.70 2.10 8.00
N THR A 129 19.95 2.39 9.07
CA THR A 129 20.21 1.83 10.40
C THR A 129 19.96 0.32 10.45
N LEU A 130 18.88 -0.17 9.84
CA LEU A 130 18.54 -1.59 9.78
C LEU A 130 19.61 -2.43 9.07
N PHE A 131 20.30 -1.86 8.07
CA PHE A 131 21.29 -2.61 7.27
C PHE A 131 22.75 -2.28 7.57
N ARG A 132 23.03 -1.12 8.17
CA ARG A 132 24.38 -0.58 8.35
C ARG A 132 24.52 0.11 9.72
N GLY A 133 23.90 -0.45 10.77
CA GLY A 133 23.95 0.10 12.13
C GLY A 133 25.38 0.42 12.63
N GLU A 134 26.36 -0.42 12.28
CA GLU A 134 27.78 -0.20 12.61
C GLU A 134 28.36 1.09 11.99
N TRP A 135 27.96 1.44 10.78
CA TRP A 135 28.40 2.68 10.12
C TRP A 135 27.89 3.91 10.88
N LEU A 136 26.65 3.89 11.38
CA LEU A 136 26.08 4.99 12.15
C LEU A 136 26.74 5.16 13.51
N VAL A 137 27.05 4.05 14.20
CA VAL A 137 27.79 4.08 15.47
C VAL A 137 29.17 4.74 15.29
N GLN A 138 29.77 4.58 14.11
CA GLN A 138 31.09 5.14 13.79
C GLN A 138 31.05 6.59 13.27
N HIS A 139 29.92 7.05 12.70
CA HIS A 139 29.86 8.32 11.94
C HIS A 139 28.82 9.33 12.46
N VAL A 140 27.97 8.98 13.42
CA VAL A 140 27.03 9.93 14.04
C VAL A 140 27.56 10.39 15.40
N PRO A 141 27.66 11.71 15.66
CA PRO A 141 28.21 12.23 16.91
C PRO A 141 27.49 11.69 18.15
N VAL A 142 28.26 11.25 19.14
CA VAL A 142 27.78 10.77 20.44
C VAL A 142 27.17 11.94 21.21
N GLY A 143 25.85 12.08 21.17
CA GLY A 143 25.10 13.15 21.83
C GLY A 143 23.59 12.89 21.80
N ALA A 144 22.76 13.93 21.98
CA ALA A 144 21.29 13.88 21.93
C ALA A 144 20.69 13.25 20.65
N GLY A 145 21.53 13.02 19.63
CA GLY A 145 21.19 12.25 18.43
C GLY A 145 20.90 10.78 18.71
N LEU A 146 21.60 10.11 19.63
CA LEU A 146 21.52 8.65 19.79
C LEU A 146 20.17 8.17 20.33
N ALA A 147 19.57 8.92 21.28
CA ALA A 147 18.22 8.64 21.79
C ALA A 147 17.15 8.84 20.71
N ARG A 148 17.28 9.91 19.90
CA ARG A 148 16.39 10.17 18.76
C ARG A 148 16.51 9.09 17.69
N MET A 149 17.73 8.63 17.41
CA MET A 149 18.00 7.54 16.45
C MET A 149 17.43 6.21 16.92
N SER A 150 17.59 5.88 18.21
CA SER A 150 17.00 4.68 18.81
C SER A 150 15.47 4.71 18.75
N ALA A 151 14.85 5.87 18.99
CA ALA A 151 13.40 6.03 18.89
C ALA A 151 12.91 5.84 17.46
N LEU A 152 13.60 6.42 16.46
CA LEU A 152 13.26 6.26 15.05
C LEU A 152 13.45 4.82 14.55
N LEU A 153 14.50 4.14 14.99
CA LEU A 153 14.72 2.73 14.66
C LEU A 153 13.62 1.86 15.27
N HIS A 154 13.29 2.07 16.54
CA HIS A 154 12.22 1.34 17.20
C HIS A 154 10.87 1.56 16.53
N GLU A 155 10.53 2.81 16.16
CA GLU A 155 9.33 3.10 15.35
C GLU A 155 9.35 2.34 14.02
N ALA A 156 10.49 2.33 13.33
CA ALA A 156 10.60 1.69 12.03
C ALA A 156 10.43 0.17 12.12
N GLU A 157 11.10 -0.47 13.08
CA GLU A 157 11.00 -1.91 13.34
C GLU A 157 9.58 -2.33 13.73
N THR A 158 8.89 -1.51 14.53
CA THR A 158 7.56 -1.85 15.04
C THR A 158 6.43 -1.60 14.03
N THR A 159 6.49 -0.51 13.26
CA THR A 159 5.33 -0.01 12.51
C THR A 159 5.57 0.38 11.05
N ARG A 160 6.81 0.30 10.54
CA ARG A 160 7.14 0.79 9.19
C ARG A 160 7.95 -0.18 8.32
N ALA A 161 8.63 -1.16 8.90
CA ALA A 161 9.63 -1.99 8.22
C ALA A 161 9.16 -2.60 6.88
N PRO A 162 7.97 -3.21 6.74
CA PRO A 162 7.52 -3.75 5.47
C PRO A 162 7.53 -2.76 4.29
N SER A 163 7.31 -1.46 4.55
CA SER A 163 7.31 -0.44 3.50
C SER A 163 8.68 -0.25 2.84
N LEU A 164 9.76 -0.65 3.53
CA LEU A 164 11.15 -0.60 3.08
C LEU A 164 11.59 -1.85 2.27
N VAL A 165 10.66 -2.76 1.94
CA VAL A 165 10.93 -3.99 1.16
C VAL A 165 11.41 -3.75 -0.28
N VAL A 166 11.31 -2.54 -0.82
CA VAL A 166 11.94 -2.21 -2.11
C VAL A 166 13.36 -1.68 -1.91
N PRO A 167 13.59 -0.66 -1.06
CA PRO A 167 14.94 -0.12 -0.88
C PRO A 167 15.89 -1.02 -0.06
N TRP A 168 15.44 -2.15 0.52
CA TRP A 168 16.31 -3.04 1.31
C TRP A 168 17.54 -3.56 0.55
N ALA A 169 17.36 -4.00 -0.70
CA ALA A 169 18.43 -4.65 -1.47
C ALA A 169 19.60 -3.68 -1.76
N PRO A 170 19.36 -2.46 -2.29
CA PRO A 170 20.45 -1.50 -2.44
C PRO A 170 21.06 -1.09 -1.09
N ALA A 171 20.26 -0.94 -0.03
CA ALA A 171 20.76 -0.57 1.30
C ALA A 171 21.65 -1.66 1.93
N ALA A 172 21.26 -2.93 1.83
CA ALA A 172 22.04 -4.08 2.28
C ALA A 172 23.38 -4.21 1.55
N LEU A 173 23.42 -3.77 0.29
CA LEU A 173 24.65 -3.71 -0.52
C LEU A 173 25.46 -2.41 -0.33
N GLY A 174 25.07 -1.58 0.64
CA GLY A 174 25.81 -0.38 1.04
C GLY A 174 25.55 0.85 0.18
N ALA A 175 24.50 0.86 -0.65
CA ALA A 175 24.07 2.08 -1.33
C ALA A 175 23.39 3.02 -0.30
N PRO A 176 23.81 4.29 -0.18
CA PRO A 176 23.21 5.22 0.77
C PRO A 176 21.77 5.52 0.36
N LEU A 177 20.77 5.34 1.22
CA LEU A 177 19.42 5.75 0.86
C LEU A 177 19.26 7.24 1.11
N THR A 178 18.89 7.98 0.06
CA THR A 178 18.60 9.41 0.15
C THR A 178 17.08 9.63 0.31
N PRO A 179 16.65 10.78 0.81
CA PRO A 179 15.25 11.19 0.77
C PRO A 179 14.64 11.06 -0.63
N ASN A 180 15.38 11.44 -1.68
CA ASN A 180 14.93 11.33 -3.08
C ASN A 180 14.65 9.89 -3.46
N ALA A 181 15.49 8.96 -2.97
CA ALA A 181 15.30 7.54 -3.21
C ALA A 181 13.99 7.02 -2.58
N ILE A 182 13.67 7.46 -1.35
CA ILE A 182 12.41 7.11 -0.69
C ILE A 182 11.21 7.68 -1.46
N THR A 183 11.25 8.96 -1.85
CA THR A 183 10.17 9.59 -2.62
C THR A 183 9.93 8.88 -3.96
N ALA A 184 10.98 8.41 -4.63
CA ALA A 184 10.84 7.60 -5.84
C ALA A 184 10.15 6.26 -5.58
N VAL A 185 10.46 5.58 -4.47
CA VAL A 185 9.75 4.35 -4.08
C VAL A 185 8.28 4.63 -3.76
N CYS A 186 7.97 5.73 -3.05
CA CYS A 186 6.59 6.17 -2.82
C CYS A 186 5.81 6.32 -4.13
N ALA A 187 6.40 7.03 -5.10
CA ALA A 187 5.82 7.21 -6.43
C ALA A 187 5.64 5.87 -7.16
N GLY A 188 6.59 4.94 -7.03
CA GLY A 188 6.50 3.59 -7.57
C GLY A 188 5.33 2.79 -7.01
N TYR A 189 5.15 2.77 -5.68
CA TYR A 189 3.99 2.11 -5.06
C TYR A 189 2.67 2.73 -5.52
N LEU A 190 2.60 4.05 -5.60
CA LEU A 190 1.40 4.74 -6.03
C LEU A 190 1.08 4.49 -7.52
N ALA A 191 2.09 4.43 -8.37
CA ALA A 191 1.91 4.04 -9.78
C ALA A 191 1.35 2.61 -9.90
N VAL A 192 1.88 1.66 -9.12
CA VAL A 192 1.36 0.29 -9.07
C VAL A 192 -0.09 0.26 -8.56
N ALA A 193 -0.41 1.04 -7.52
CA ALA A 193 -1.77 1.19 -7.01
C ALA A 193 -2.74 1.67 -8.11
N VAL A 194 -2.38 2.71 -8.87
CA VAL A 194 -3.18 3.21 -10.00
C VAL A 194 -3.37 2.12 -11.07
N LEU A 195 -2.31 1.42 -11.46
CA LEU A 195 -2.39 0.35 -12.47
C LEU A 195 -3.31 -0.79 -12.02
N LEU A 196 -3.24 -1.19 -10.75
CA LEU A 196 -4.12 -2.20 -10.18
C LEU A 196 -5.56 -1.73 -10.18
N PHE A 197 -5.81 -0.49 -9.75
CA PHE A 197 -7.14 0.10 -9.76
C PHE A 197 -7.75 0.13 -11.17
N VAL A 198 -6.98 0.60 -12.17
CA VAL A 198 -7.40 0.65 -13.58
C VAL A 198 -7.81 -0.75 -14.08
N ASP A 199 -7.05 -1.79 -13.75
CA ASP A 199 -7.40 -3.16 -14.13
C ASP A 199 -8.64 -3.68 -13.37
N LEU A 200 -8.81 -3.27 -12.10
CA LEU A 200 -9.95 -3.64 -11.26
C LEU A 200 -11.28 -3.09 -11.79
N LEU A 201 -11.30 -1.93 -12.44
CA LEU A 201 -12.51 -1.37 -13.07
C LEU A 201 -13.12 -2.30 -14.13
N GLY A 202 -12.27 -3.07 -14.82
CA GLY A 202 -12.66 -4.17 -15.71
C GLY A 202 -13.35 -3.79 -17.04
N PRO A 203 -13.69 -4.82 -17.86
CA PRO A 203 -14.48 -4.81 -19.09
C PRO A 203 -15.15 -3.53 -19.57
N GLY A 204 -16.19 -3.20 -18.81
CA GLY A 204 -17.31 -2.36 -19.23
C GLY A 204 -17.00 -0.88 -19.32
N LEU A 205 -15.77 -0.48 -19.00
CA LEU A 205 -15.28 0.87 -19.25
C LEU A 205 -14.17 0.81 -20.30
N ASP A 206 -14.15 1.74 -21.24
CA ASP A 206 -13.08 1.84 -22.23
C ASP A 206 -11.74 2.21 -21.56
N PRO A 207 -10.59 2.00 -22.23
CA PRO A 207 -9.28 2.27 -21.63
C PRO A 207 -9.07 3.71 -21.18
N VAL A 208 -9.62 4.70 -21.90
CA VAL A 208 -9.48 6.12 -21.56
C VAL A 208 -10.30 6.42 -20.31
N GLY A 209 -11.55 5.96 -20.25
CA GLY A 209 -12.39 6.07 -19.06
C GLY A 209 -11.73 5.46 -17.82
N ARG A 210 -11.11 4.28 -17.94
CA ARG A 210 -10.39 3.66 -16.82
C ARG A 210 -9.18 4.48 -16.38
N ALA A 211 -8.40 4.99 -17.33
CA ALA A 211 -7.25 5.84 -17.03
C ALA A 211 -7.69 7.14 -16.31
N VAL A 212 -8.76 7.79 -16.78
CA VAL A 212 -9.32 8.99 -16.14
C VAL A 212 -9.79 8.69 -14.72
N LEU A 213 -10.53 7.58 -14.50
CA LEU A 213 -10.95 7.20 -13.16
C LEU A 213 -9.77 6.82 -12.26
N GLY A 214 -8.73 6.18 -12.80
CA GLY A 214 -7.51 5.87 -12.05
C GLY A 214 -6.76 7.12 -11.60
N LEU A 215 -6.63 8.12 -12.49
CA LEU A 215 -6.04 9.41 -12.16
C LEU A 215 -6.93 10.24 -11.21
N GLY A 216 -8.26 10.14 -11.35
CA GLY A 216 -9.20 10.75 -10.42
C GLY A 216 -9.14 10.13 -9.02
N ALA A 217 -8.97 8.80 -8.94
CA ALA A 217 -8.84 8.06 -7.69
C ALA A 217 -7.50 8.32 -6.98
N LEU A 218 -6.44 8.61 -7.73
CA LEU A 218 -5.21 9.17 -7.20
C LEU A 218 -5.52 10.49 -6.48
N GLY A 219 -6.09 11.46 -7.20
CA GLY A 219 -6.46 12.77 -6.67
C GLY A 219 -5.26 13.62 -6.21
N PRO A 220 -5.46 14.94 -6.00
CA PRO A 220 -4.36 15.86 -5.72
C PRO A 220 -3.74 15.65 -4.34
N LEU A 221 -4.48 15.14 -3.35
CA LEU A 221 -3.91 14.93 -2.01
C LEU A 221 -2.92 13.75 -1.96
N ASN A 222 -3.15 12.65 -2.70
CA ASN A 222 -2.12 11.60 -2.80
C ASN A 222 -0.88 12.07 -3.57
N ALA A 223 -1.06 12.97 -4.56
CA ALA A 223 0.09 13.58 -5.24
C ALA A 223 0.91 14.44 -4.26
N VAL A 224 0.26 15.26 -3.43
CA VAL A 224 0.90 16.01 -2.34
C VAL A 224 1.56 15.05 -1.33
N ALA A 225 0.92 13.93 -0.99
CA ALA A 225 1.48 12.94 -0.05
C ALA A 225 2.82 12.37 -0.53
N VAL A 226 3.00 12.20 -1.83
CA VAL A 226 4.26 11.74 -2.41
C VAL A 226 5.26 12.88 -2.56
N LEU A 227 4.86 13.98 -3.18
CA LEU A 227 5.78 15.04 -3.59
C LEU A 227 6.24 15.93 -2.43
N SER A 228 5.36 16.17 -1.45
CA SER A 228 5.59 17.10 -0.35
C SER A 228 5.89 16.40 0.97
N ALA A 229 5.30 15.23 1.20
CA ALA A 229 5.42 14.54 2.48
C ALA A 229 6.16 13.20 2.38
N GLY A 230 6.41 12.67 1.18
CA GLY A 230 7.05 11.37 0.97
C GLY A 230 6.53 10.24 1.86
N GLN A 231 5.20 10.13 1.97
CA GLN A 231 4.51 9.16 2.82
C GLN A 231 4.59 7.73 2.27
N LEU A 232 5.75 7.11 2.46
CA LEU A 232 6.05 5.75 1.98
C LEU A 232 5.07 4.72 2.51
N ALA A 233 4.82 4.72 3.82
CA ALA A 233 3.89 3.79 4.46
C ALA A 233 2.47 3.89 3.91
N GLN A 234 1.99 5.12 3.61
CA GLN A 234 0.66 5.33 3.04
C GLN A 234 0.54 4.77 1.63
N THR A 235 1.48 5.12 0.74
CA THR A 235 1.46 4.62 -0.65
C THR A 235 1.65 3.10 -0.72
N PHE A 236 2.48 2.55 0.17
CA PHE A 236 2.64 1.12 0.36
C PHE A 236 1.33 0.44 0.77
N ALA A 237 0.64 0.95 1.79
CA ALA A 237 -0.62 0.35 2.28
C ALA A 237 -1.73 0.39 1.22
N LEU A 238 -1.86 1.49 0.47
CA LEU A 238 -2.78 1.60 -0.66
C LEU A 238 -2.49 0.54 -1.74
N MET A 239 -1.21 0.40 -2.11
CA MET A 239 -0.77 -0.61 -3.07
C MET A 239 -1.07 -2.02 -2.59
N VAL A 240 -0.76 -2.35 -1.32
CA VAL A 240 -1.06 -3.67 -0.72
C VAL A 240 -2.56 -3.96 -0.71
N ALA A 241 -3.40 -2.99 -0.33
CA ALA A 241 -4.85 -3.16 -0.30
C ALA A 241 -5.43 -3.47 -1.70
N LEU A 242 -5.04 -2.69 -2.71
CA LEU A 242 -5.48 -2.92 -4.10
C LEU A 242 -4.88 -4.20 -4.70
N ALA A 243 -3.62 -4.51 -4.40
CA ALA A 243 -2.98 -5.75 -4.83
C ALA A 243 -3.69 -6.96 -4.24
N THR A 244 -4.12 -6.90 -2.98
CA THR A 244 -4.89 -7.96 -2.32
C THR A 244 -6.20 -8.22 -3.04
N ILE A 245 -6.96 -7.16 -3.34
CA ILE A 245 -8.21 -7.25 -4.12
C ILE A 245 -7.93 -7.90 -5.48
N TRP A 246 -6.91 -7.43 -6.18
CA TRP A 246 -6.53 -7.90 -7.51
C TRP A 246 -6.11 -9.37 -7.54
N LEU A 247 -5.24 -9.77 -6.59
CA LEU A 247 -4.77 -11.15 -6.43
C LEU A 247 -5.93 -12.10 -6.13
N CYS A 248 -6.83 -11.70 -5.23
CA CYS A 248 -7.97 -12.52 -4.84
C CYS A 248 -9.03 -12.62 -5.94
N ARG A 249 -9.17 -11.60 -6.79
CA ARG A 249 -10.00 -11.64 -8.00
C ARG A 249 -9.47 -12.63 -9.04
N ALA A 250 -8.15 -12.81 -9.12
CA ALA A 250 -7.49 -13.63 -10.13
C ALA A 250 -7.65 -15.16 -9.96
N GLN A 251 -8.67 -15.61 -9.21
CA GLN A 251 -9.06 -17.01 -8.99
C GLN A 251 -7.86 -17.91 -8.61
N VAL A 252 -7.12 -17.52 -7.58
CA VAL A 252 -6.04 -18.34 -6.99
C VAL A 252 -6.60 -19.52 -6.19
N SER A 253 -5.77 -20.53 -5.93
CA SER A 253 -6.14 -21.63 -5.04
C SER A 253 -6.47 -21.11 -3.64
N ALA A 254 -7.32 -21.83 -2.89
CA ALA A 254 -7.76 -21.40 -1.56
C ALA A 254 -6.58 -21.15 -0.59
N GLY A 255 -5.55 -22.00 -0.63
CA GLY A 255 -4.35 -21.83 0.18
C GLY A 255 -3.56 -20.56 -0.16
N VAL A 256 -3.37 -20.28 -1.46
CA VAL A 256 -2.69 -19.04 -1.90
C VAL A 256 -3.53 -17.80 -1.54
N ARG A 257 -4.86 -17.87 -1.68
CA ARG A 257 -5.76 -16.80 -1.25
C ARG A 257 -5.59 -16.50 0.25
N ALA A 258 -5.65 -17.53 1.08
CA ALA A 258 -5.50 -17.39 2.53
C ALA A 258 -4.13 -16.78 2.88
N GLY A 259 -3.05 -17.29 2.27
CA GLY A 259 -1.70 -16.75 2.46
C GLY A 259 -1.59 -15.28 2.07
N VAL A 260 -2.16 -14.88 0.92
CA VAL A 260 -2.20 -13.47 0.48
C VAL A 260 -2.97 -12.60 1.47
N LEU A 261 -4.10 -13.05 1.99
CA LEU A 261 -4.92 -12.28 2.94
C LEU A 261 -4.25 -12.14 4.31
N VAL A 262 -3.60 -13.20 4.81
CA VAL A 262 -2.77 -13.15 6.03
C VAL A 262 -1.61 -12.19 5.83
N ALA A 263 -0.89 -12.29 4.71
CA ALA A 263 0.19 -11.38 4.39
C ALA A 263 -0.30 -9.93 4.26
N ALA A 264 -1.45 -9.68 3.63
CA ALA A 264 -2.03 -8.34 3.52
C ALA A 264 -2.32 -7.72 4.90
N GLY A 265 -2.98 -8.49 5.77
CA GLY A 265 -3.26 -8.07 7.15
C GLY A 265 -1.97 -7.78 7.92
N TYR A 266 -0.95 -8.63 7.75
CA TYR A 266 0.37 -8.42 8.34
C TYR A 266 1.04 -7.14 7.81
N LEU A 267 1.18 -7.00 6.48
CA LEU A 267 1.90 -5.91 5.82
C LEU A 267 1.29 -4.54 6.14
N VAL A 268 -0.04 -4.44 6.15
CA VAL A 268 -0.73 -3.19 6.50
C VAL A 268 -0.54 -2.89 7.98
N SER A 269 -0.73 -3.87 8.86
CA SER A 269 -0.55 -3.66 10.30
C SER A 269 0.89 -3.31 10.68
N ALA A 270 1.87 -3.98 10.09
CA ALA A 270 3.29 -3.80 10.38
C ALA A 270 3.93 -2.63 9.61
N GLY A 271 3.33 -2.19 8.51
CA GLY A 271 3.90 -1.13 7.65
C GLY A 271 3.18 0.21 7.76
N TYR A 272 1.88 0.21 8.07
CA TYR A 272 1.09 1.42 8.28
C TYR A 272 -0.20 1.14 9.08
N PRO A 273 -0.10 0.85 10.38
CA PRO A 273 -1.24 0.42 11.22
C PRO A 273 -2.40 1.42 11.25
N GLU A 274 -2.17 2.71 11.04
CA GLU A 274 -3.20 3.75 10.92
C GLU A 274 -4.20 3.46 9.78
N PHE A 275 -3.72 2.85 8.70
CA PHE A 275 -4.53 2.50 7.53
C PHE A 275 -5.51 1.36 7.79
N LEU A 276 -5.36 0.64 8.91
CA LEU A 276 -6.35 -0.38 9.33
C LEU A 276 -7.74 0.22 9.52
N LEU A 277 -7.84 1.53 9.79
CA LEU A 277 -9.12 2.22 9.81
C LEU A 277 -9.80 2.16 8.42
N ALA A 278 -9.06 2.38 7.33
CA ALA A 278 -9.61 2.37 5.97
C ALA A 278 -9.70 0.96 5.35
N PHE A 279 -8.94 -0.02 5.85
CA PHE A 279 -8.87 -1.37 5.29
C PHE A 279 -10.22 -2.11 5.14
N PRO A 280 -11.20 -1.96 6.05
CA PRO A 280 -12.54 -2.53 5.89
C PRO A 280 -13.25 -2.13 4.60
N LEU A 281 -13.04 -0.90 4.10
CA LEU A 281 -13.58 -0.45 2.82
C LEU A 281 -13.00 -1.27 1.65
N TYR A 282 -11.69 -1.51 1.67
CA TYR A 282 -11.00 -2.33 0.67
C TYR A 282 -11.41 -3.80 0.74
N TRP A 283 -11.60 -4.34 1.95
CA TRP A 283 -12.16 -5.67 2.14
C TRP A 283 -13.61 -5.76 1.63
N GLY A 284 -14.44 -4.75 1.83
CA GLY A 284 -15.77 -4.67 1.23
C GLY A 284 -15.73 -4.66 -0.31
N CYS A 285 -14.79 -3.92 -0.91
CA CYS A 285 -14.56 -3.94 -2.36
C CYS A 285 -14.12 -5.33 -2.85
N LEU A 286 -13.25 -6.03 -2.10
CA LEU A 286 -12.86 -7.41 -2.38
C LEU A 286 -14.09 -8.34 -2.42
N VAL A 287 -14.94 -8.27 -1.40
CA VAL A 287 -16.15 -9.07 -1.27
C VAL A 287 -17.09 -8.84 -2.46
N LEU A 288 -17.28 -7.57 -2.86
CA LEU A 288 -18.09 -7.22 -4.03
C LEU A 288 -17.50 -7.77 -5.34
N ILE A 289 -16.19 -7.60 -5.55
CA ILE A 289 -15.50 -8.03 -6.78
C ILE A 289 -15.50 -9.55 -6.92
N CYS A 290 -15.21 -10.26 -5.83
CA CYS A 290 -15.16 -11.72 -5.83
C CYS A 290 -16.54 -12.37 -5.77
N ARG A 291 -17.61 -11.58 -5.55
CA ARG A 291 -18.98 -12.06 -5.32
C ARG A 291 -19.03 -13.11 -4.19
N SER A 292 -18.24 -12.88 -3.14
CA SER A 292 -18.08 -13.82 -2.03
C SER A 292 -19.40 -14.06 -1.30
N THR A 293 -19.64 -15.28 -0.85
CA THR A 293 -20.71 -15.56 0.13
C THR A 293 -20.34 -14.96 1.49
N PHE A 294 -21.31 -14.77 2.38
CA PHE A 294 -21.04 -14.27 3.75
C PHE A 294 -19.98 -15.13 4.47
N ARG A 295 -20.06 -16.47 4.34
CA ARG A 295 -19.07 -17.39 4.91
C ARG A 295 -17.67 -17.17 4.35
N GLN A 296 -17.55 -16.97 3.04
CA GLN A 296 -16.25 -16.68 2.41
C GLN A 296 -15.73 -15.31 2.83
N ALA A 297 -16.58 -14.28 2.86
CA ALA A 297 -16.20 -12.95 3.34
C ALA A 297 -15.69 -13.02 4.78
N ALA A 298 -16.41 -13.70 5.67
CA ALA A 298 -15.98 -13.90 7.06
C ALA A 298 -14.64 -14.65 7.14
N ALA A 299 -14.44 -15.71 6.35
CA ALA A 299 -13.17 -16.43 6.28
C ALA A 299 -12.03 -15.53 5.78
N ASP A 300 -12.28 -14.68 4.78
CA ASP A 300 -11.31 -13.71 4.29
C ASP A 300 -10.93 -12.71 5.39
N GLY A 301 -11.93 -12.22 6.14
CA GLY A 301 -11.74 -11.33 7.28
C GLY A 301 -10.92 -11.98 8.40
N VAL A 302 -11.17 -13.26 8.71
CA VAL A 302 -10.37 -14.03 9.67
C VAL A 302 -8.92 -14.17 9.21
N CYS A 303 -8.66 -14.40 7.92
CA CYS A 303 -7.30 -14.46 7.38
C CYS A 303 -6.57 -13.11 7.55
N ILE A 304 -7.23 -12.00 7.23
CA ILE A 304 -6.69 -10.65 7.44
C ILE A 304 -6.39 -10.42 8.92
N LEU A 305 -7.32 -10.77 9.81
CA LEU A 305 -7.17 -10.63 11.25
C LEU A 305 -6.01 -11.47 11.80
N ALA A 306 -5.80 -12.67 11.26
CA ALA A 306 -4.66 -13.50 11.63
C ALA A 306 -3.32 -12.80 11.34
N GLY A 307 -3.21 -12.12 10.19
CA GLY A 307 -2.04 -11.28 9.87
C GLY A 307 -1.81 -10.16 10.87
N PHE A 308 -2.88 -9.46 11.27
CA PHE A 308 -2.82 -8.44 12.34
C PHE A 308 -2.36 -9.04 13.68
N ILE A 309 -2.90 -10.19 14.07
CA ILE A 309 -2.54 -10.87 15.33
C ILE A 309 -1.06 -11.27 15.33
N VAL A 310 -0.51 -11.73 14.20
CA VAL A 310 0.93 -12.04 14.10
C VAL A 310 1.77 -10.80 14.40
N VAL A 311 1.38 -9.62 13.91
CA VAL A 311 2.08 -8.36 14.23
C VAL A 311 1.99 -8.03 15.72
N GLN A 312 0.81 -8.17 16.31
CA GLN A 312 0.63 -7.92 17.74
C GLN A 312 1.49 -8.85 18.60
N ALA A 313 1.58 -10.12 18.22
CA ALA A 313 2.44 -11.11 18.89
C ALA A 313 3.93 -10.79 18.71
N ALA A 314 4.36 -10.51 17.47
CA ALA A 314 5.76 -10.21 17.15
C ALA A 314 6.26 -8.92 17.83
N THR A 315 5.42 -7.89 17.88
CA THR A 315 5.74 -6.58 18.48
C THR A 315 5.38 -6.47 19.96
N ARG A 316 4.82 -7.52 20.58
CA ARG A 316 4.34 -7.49 21.98
C ARG A 316 3.41 -6.30 22.29
N LEU A 317 2.53 -5.97 21.34
CA LEU A 317 1.59 -4.84 21.35
C LEU A 317 2.24 -3.45 21.23
N ASP A 318 3.54 -3.34 21.01
CA ASP A 318 4.22 -2.03 20.89
C ASP A 318 3.71 -1.22 19.70
N ASN A 319 3.21 -1.86 18.65
CA ASN A 319 2.55 -1.20 17.53
C ASN A 319 1.29 -0.40 17.97
N ILE A 320 0.43 -1.00 18.82
CA ILE A 320 -0.74 -0.29 19.37
C ILE A 320 -0.30 0.81 20.33
N ARG A 321 0.70 0.54 21.18
CA ARG A 321 1.24 1.55 22.10
C ARG A 321 1.79 2.76 21.34
N PHE A 322 2.50 2.51 20.24
CA PHE A 322 2.99 3.55 19.34
C PHE A 322 1.84 4.39 18.79
N LEU A 323 0.77 3.77 18.26
CA LEU A 323 -0.40 4.50 17.76
C LEU A 323 -1.04 5.39 18.83
N VAL A 324 -1.20 4.87 20.05
CA VAL A 324 -1.77 5.62 21.17
C VAL A 324 -0.85 6.79 21.55
N ALA A 325 0.47 6.58 21.59
CA ALA A 325 1.44 7.63 21.91
C ALA A 325 1.46 8.75 20.84
N GLN A 326 1.20 8.42 19.58
CA GLN A 326 1.18 9.39 18.49
C GLN A 326 -0.05 10.31 18.48
N GLN A 327 -1.12 9.98 19.21
CA GLN A 327 -2.37 10.76 19.21
C GLN A 327 -2.19 12.23 19.61
N GLY A 328 -1.23 12.52 20.51
CA GLY A 328 -0.93 13.87 21.00
C GLY A 328 0.29 14.54 20.36
N SER A 329 0.95 13.88 19.41
CA SER A 329 2.21 14.40 18.86
C SER A 329 1.95 15.53 17.84
N PRO A 330 2.51 16.73 18.04
CA PRO A 330 2.30 17.84 17.12
C PRO A 330 3.04 17.58 15.81
N THR A 331 2.30 17.46 14.70
CA THR A 331 2.89 17.39 13.36
C THR A 331 3.09 18.80 12.83
N THR A 332 4.31 19.14 12.41
CA THR A 332 4.64 20.47 11.87
C THR A 332 4.20 20.70 10.41
N PHE A 333 3.57 19.70 9.79
CA PHE A 333 3.17 19.70 8.39
C PHE A 333 1.67 20.05 8.23
N TRP A 334 1.38 21.04 7.37
CA TRP A 334 0.03 21.53 7.06
C TRP A 334 -0.26 21.41 5.55
N PRO A 335 -0.74 20.24 5.08
CA PRO A 335 -0.96 19.98 3.64
C PRO A 335 -2.19 20.68 3.04
N LEU A 336 -3.19 21.01 3.84
CA LEU A 336 -4.42 21.68 3.36
C LEU A 336 -4.28 23.20 3.52
N ALA A 337 -4.89 23.97 2.62
CA ALA A 337 -4.78 25.43 2.64
C ALA A 337 -5.44 26.07 3.87
N HIS A 338 -6.41 25.39 4.47
CA HIS A 338 -7.02 25.80 5.74
C HIS A 338 -7.27 24.59 6.66
N THR A 339 -7.26 24.81 7.97
CA THR A 339 -7.60 23.77 8.94
C THR A 339 -9.12 23.57 8.96
N PRO A 340 -9.62 22.33 8.81
CA PRO A 340 -11.05 22.07 8.86
C PRO A 340 -11.59 22.37 10.26
N GLY A 341 -12.59 23.27 10.35
CA GLY A 341 -13.21 23.68 11.61
C GLY A 341 -14.52 22.94 11.91
N THR A 342 -15.10 22.25 10.92
CA THR A 342 -16.39 21.56 11.06
C THR A 342 -16.37 20.17 10.45
N VAL A 343 -17.30 19.31 10.88
CA VAL A 343 -17.56 17.99 10.28
C VAL A 343 -17.73 18.08 8.77
N LEU A 344 -18.46 19.11 8.31
CA LEU A 344 -18.73 19.32 6.89
C LEU A 344 -17.46 19.65 6.11
N ASP A 345 -16.52 20.40 6.69
CA ASP A 345 -15.23 20.68 6.05
C ASP A 345 -14.41 19.41 5.86
N VAL A 346 -14.32 18.58 6.90
CA VAL A 346 -13.62 17.30 6.85
C VAL A 346 -14.15 16.44 5.70
N TRP A 347 -15.48 16.23 5.63
CA TRP A 347 -16.07 15.37 4.60
C TRP A 347 -16.06 15.97 3.20
N THR A 348 -16.15 17.30 3.09
CA THR A 348 -15.99 17.98 1.79
C THR A 348 -14.60 17.70 1.23
N ILE A 349 -13.55 17.84 2.04
CA ILE A 349 -12.16 17.62 1.64
C ILE A 349 -11.91 16.14 1.34
N VAL A 350 -12.43 15.22 2.17
CA VAL A 350 -12.30 13.77 1.96
C VAL A 350 -12.94 13.33 0.65
N ILE A 351 -14.18 13.75 0.38
CA ILE A 351 -14.93 13.33 -0.81
C ILE A 351 -14.38 13.99 -2.08
N ALA A 352 -14.07 15.29 -2.01
CA ALA A 352 -13.48 16.01 -3.13
C ALA A 352 -12.01 15.62 -3.38
N ASN A 353 -11.39 14.94 -2.42
CA ASN A 353 -9.96 14.70 -2.34
C ASN A 353 -9.16 15.99 -2.58
N GLY A 354 -9.56 17.10 -1.97
CA GLY A 354 -8.96 18.41 -2.23
C GLY A 354 -9.76 19.55 -1.60
N ASP A 355 -9.15 20.74 -1.60
CA ASP A 355 -9.75 21.94 -1.03
C ASP A 355 -10.62 22.66 -2.07
N LEU A 356 -11.82 22.11 -2.32
CA LEU A 356 -12.79 22.67 -3.27
C LEU A 356 -13.91 23.43 -2.54
N PRO A 357 -14.43 24.52 -3.15
CA PRO A 357 -15.58 25.22 -2.59
C PRO A 357 -16.77 24.27 -2.39
N ARG A 358 -17.40 24.29 -1.21
CA ARG A 358 -18.52 23.40 -0.86
C ARG A 358 -19.64 23.38 -1.91
N ARG A 359 -19.93 24.54 -2.51
CA ARG A 359 -20.93 24.68 -3.58
C ARG A 359 -20.57 23.85 -4.83
N LEU A 360 -19.29 23.82 -5.19
CA LEU A 360 -18.80 23.04 -6.32
C LEU A 360 -18.86 21.54 -6.02
N VAL A 361 -18.47 21.13 -4.80
CA VAL A 361 -18.59 19.73 -4.37
C VAL A 361 -20.05 19.27 -4.37
N ALA A 362 -20.97 20.07 -3.82
CA ALA A 362 -22.40 19.77 -3.87
C ALA A 362 -22.91 19.66 -5.32
N LEU A 363 -22.52 20.60 -6.18
CA LEU A 363 -22.91 20.61 -7.60
C LEU A 363 -22.38 19.39 -8.38
N LEU A 364 -21.24 18.82 -7.99
CA LEU A 364 -20.69 17.60 -8.60
C LEU A 364 -21.30 16.32 -8.00
N THR A 365 -21.45 16.27 -6.68
CA THR A 365 -21.91 15.07 -5.96
C THR A 365 -23.41 14.82 -6.04
N ILE A 366 -24.26 15.86 -6.02
CA ILE A 366 -25.72 15.71 -6.06
C ILE A 366 -26.17 15.05 -7.36
N PRO A 367 -25.76 15.49 -8.57
CA PRO A 367 -26.14 14.83 -9.82
C PRO A 367 -25.66 13.38 -9.87
N ILE A 368 -24.46 13.09 -9.36
CA ILE A 368 -23.92 11.73 -9.29
C ILE A 368 -24.75 10.88 -8.32
N ALA A 369 -25.05 11.37 -7.13
CA ALA A 369 -25.87 10.68 -6.14
C ALA A 369 -27.30 10.43 -6.65
N VAL A 370 -27.91 11.41 -7.31
CA VAL A 370 -29.22 11.27 -7.97
C VAL A 370 -29.14 10.25 -9.11
N TYR A 371 -28.10 10.28 -9.94
CA TYR A 371 -27.89 9.29 -11.00
C TYR A 371 -27.74 7.87 -10.43
N VAL A 372 -26.91 7.71 -9.39
CA VAL A 372 -26.70 6.44 -8.67
C VAL A 372 -28.02 5.94 -8.10
N TRP A 373 -28.73 6.78 -7.34
CA TRP A 373 -30.03 6.48 -6.74
C TRP A 373 -31.05 6.05 -7.79
N HIS A 374 -31.18 6.82 -8.86
CA HIS A 374 -32.13 6.56 -9.92
C HIS A 374 -31.81 5.28 -10.69
N ARG A 375 -30.54 4.99 -10.94
CA ARG A 375 -30.09 3.70 -11.50
C ARG A 375 -30.40 2.54 -10.57
N PHE A 376 -30.28 2.73 -9.26
CA PHE A 376 -30.55 1.71 -8.25
C PHE A 376 -32.05 1.42 -8.14
N VAL A 377 -32.88 2.46 -8.03
CA VAL A 377 -34.34 2.36 -7.90
C VAL A 377 -35.00 1.79 -9.16
N ARG A 378 -34.54 2.19 -10.36
CA ARG A 378 -35.14 1.72 -11.63
C ARG A 378 -34.84 0.26 -11.97
N ARG A 379 -33.85 -0.38 -11.33
CA ARG A 379 -33.42 -1.74 -11.67
C ARG A 379 -34.19 -2.85 -10.93
N GLY A 380 -35.22 -2.49 -10.17
CA GLY A 380 -35.99 -3.45 -9.36
C GLY A 380 -35.17 -3.98 -8.18
N THR A 381 -35.80 -4.78 -7.32
CA THR A 381 -35.15 -5.40 -6.16
C THR A 381 -33.87 -6.11 -6.61
N PRO A 382 -32.69 -5.72 -6.09
CA PRO A 382 -31.47 -6.45 -6.37
C PRO A 382 -31.68 -7.92 -6.00
N THR A 383 -31.06 -8.85 -6.72
CA THR A 383 -30.92 -10.22 -6.23
C THR A 383 -30.41 -10.18 -4.77
N ALA A 384 -30.72 -11.15 -3.91
CA ALA A 384 -30.44 -11.01 -2.47
C ALA A 384 -28.95 -10.75 -2.10
N ARG A 385 -28.00 -11.02 -3.01
CA ARG A 385 -26.55 -10.90 -2.76
C ARG A 385 -26.01 -9.46 -2.79
N PRO A 386 -26.24 -8.62 -3.83
CA PRO A 386 -25.75 -7.24 -3.81
C PRO A 386 -26.31 -6.41 -2.65
N PHE A 387 -27.52 -6.71 -2.17
CA PHE A 387 -28.18 -5.96 -1.10
C PHE A 387 -27.51 -6.16 0.27
N ALA A 388 -27.23 -7.40 0.68
CA ALA A 388 -26.57 -7.68 1.96
C ALA A 388 -25.12 -7.14 2.00
N MET A 389 -24.40 -7.19 0.87
CA MET A 389 -23.01 -6.72 0.78
C MET A 389 -22.89 -5.19 0.65
N MET A 390 -23.91 -4.53 0.08
CA MET A 390 -24.06 -3.07 0.18
C MET A 390 -24.21 -2.64 1.64
N TRP A 391 -25.00 -3.37 2.44
CA TRP A 391 -25.09 -3.11 3.88
C TRP A 391 -23.76 -3.32 4.61
N VAL A 392 -22.92 -4.26 4.19
CA VAL A 392 -21.57 -4.42 4.76
C VAL A 392 -20.69 -3.19 4.46
N LEU A 393 -20.71 -2.68 3.22
CA LEU A 393 -19.98 -1.46 2.88
C LEU A 393 -20.50 -0.24 3.64
N ILE A 394 -21.83 -0.07 3.72
CA ILE A 394 -22.46 1.03 4.46
C ILE A 394 -22.18 0.90 5.96
N ALA A 395 -22.35 -0.29 6.53
CA ALA A 395 -22.09 -0.57 7.94
C ALA A 395 -20.60 -0.49 8.31
N GLY A 396 -19.68 -0.63 7.35
CA GLY A 396 -18.26 -0.34 7.56
C GLY A 396 -17.95 1.16 7.46
N LEU A 397 -18.51 1.84 6.45
CA LEU A 397 -18.27 3.26 6.19
C LEU A 397 -18.87 4.17 7.25
N VAL A 398 -20.05 3.87 7.79
CA VAL A 398 -20.74 4.74 8.75
C VAL A 398 -20.01 4.82 10.10
N PRO A 399 -19.68 3.70 10.78
CA PRO A 399 -18.92 3.75 12.03
C PRO A 399 -17.52 4.32 11.82
N PHE A 400 -16.86 3.96 10.70
CA PHE A 400 -15.59 4.58 10.33
C PHE A 400 -15.75 6.10 10.24
N ALA A 401 -16.78 6.57 9.53
CA ALA A 401 -17.00 7.99 9.32
C ALA A 401 -17.22 8.73 10.63
N VAL A 402 -17.99 8.15 11.55
CA VAL A 402 -18.27 8.70 12.88
C VAL A 402 -16.99 8.75 13.72
N VAL A 403 -16.30 7.61 13.88
CA VAL A 403 -15.07 7.51 14.67
C VAL A 403 -14.00 8.44 14.11
N TRP A 404 -13.87 8.48 12.78
CA TRP A 404 -12.92 9.34 12.10
C TRP A 404 -13.19 10.82 12.35
N THR A 405 -14.42 11.26 12.14
CA THR A 405 -14.80 12.66 12.33
C THR A 405 -14.49 13.11 13.75
N TRP A 406 -14.78 12.24 14.73
CA TRP A 406 -14.45 12.50 16.11
C TRP A 406 -12.93 12.61 16.33
N VAL A 407 -12.13 11.66 15.85
CA VAL A 407 -10.66 11.70 15.97
C VAL A 407 -10.08 12.94 15.28
N ALA A 408 -10.53 13.26 14.07
CA ALA A 408 -10.02 14.39 13.29
C ALA A 408 -10.25 15.73 13.98
N LEU A 409 -11.44 15.94 14.56
CA LEU A 409 -11.76 17.19 15.25
C LEU A 409 -11.12 17.31 16.64
N GLN A 410 -10.67 16.20 17.23
CA GLN A 410 -9.97 16.20 18.52
C GLN A 410 -8.44 16.15 18.38
N ALA A 411 -7.92 15.96 17.17
CA ALA A 411 -6.49 15.88 16.94
C ALA A 411 -5.80 17.23 17.15
N ALA A 412 -4.55 17.21 17.62
CA ALA A 412 -3.71 18.40 17.72
C ALA A 412 -3.49 19.09 16.36
N ASN A 413 -3.57 18.33 15.25
CA ASN A 413 -3.50 18.85 13.89
C ASN A 413 -4.62 18.24 13.02
N PRO A 414 -5.84 18.82 13.03
CA PRO A 414 -6.97 18.36 12.22
C PRO A 414 -6.69 18.42 10.71
N ASN A 415 -5.80 19.31 10.28
CA ASN A 415 -5.41 19.50 8.88
C ASN A 415 -4.68 18.24 8.34
N TYR A 416 -3.63 17.82 9.04
CA TYR A 416 -2.84 16.64 8.67
C TYR A 416 -3.65 15.34 8.76
N VAL A 417 -4.48 15.22 9.78
CA VAL A 417 -5.34 14.06 10.01
C VAL A 417 -6.37 13.96 8.86
N THR A 418 -7.12 15.04 8.57
CA THR A 418 -8.05 15.10 7.42
C THR A 418 -7.40 14.73 6.10
N PHE A 419 -6.20 15.27 5.84
CA PHE A 419 -5.41 14.94 4.66
C PHE A 419 -5.11 13.45 4.51
N LYS A 420 -4.66 12.78 5.58
CA LYS A 420 -4.34 11.35 5.58
C LYS A 420 -5.55 10.50 5.18
N VAL A 421 -6.70 10.69 5.80
CA VAL A 421 -7.89 9.87 5.48
C VAL A 421 -8.43 10.15 4.09
N ALA A 422 -8.39 11.40 3.63
CA ALA A 422 -8.75 11.71 2.25
C ALA A 422 -7.91 10.87 1.27
N CYS A 423 -6.61 10.74 1.52
CA CYS A 423 -5.71 9.90 0.75
C CYS A 423 -6.03 8.40 0.86
N TRP A 424 -6.38 7.91 2.06
CA TRP A 424 -6.65 6.49 2.28
C TRP A 424 -7.93 6.01 1.61
N LEU A 425 -8.95 6.87 1.57
CA LEU A 425 -10.28 6.51 1.09
C LEU A 425 -10.46 6.67 -0.42
N SER A 426 -9.64 7.49 -1.09
CA SER A 426 -9.89 7.92 -2.47
C SER A 426 -10.09 6.74 -3.44
N PHE A 427 -9.16 5.79 -3.49
CA PHE A 427 -9.27 4.59 -4.32
C PHE A 427 -10.40 3.66 -3.87
N GLY A 428 -10.52 3.41 -2.56
CA GLY A 428 -11.55 2.53 -2.01
C GLY A 428 -12.98 3.02 -2.29
N LEU A 429 -13.24 4.32 -2.12
CA LEU A 429 -14.54 4.93 -2.36
C LEU A 429 -14.88 4.93 -3.85
N MET A 430 -13.94 5.35 -4.71
CA MET A 430 -14.14 5.34 -6.16
C MET A 430 -14.42 3.92 -6.67
N LEU A 431 -13.65 2.93 -6.20
CA LEU A 431 -13.85 1.53 -6.57
C LEU A 431 -15.20 1.02 -6.05
N GLY A 432 -15.53 1.28 -4.78
CA GLY A 432 -16.80 0.87 -4.18
C GLY A 432 -18.00 1.42 -4.94
N VAL A 433 -17.99 2.73 -5.25
CA VAL A 433 -19.05 3.36 -6.06
C VAL A 433 -19.12 2.75 -7.45
N TRP A 434 -17.99 2.58 -8.14
CA TRP A 434 -17.95 1.92 -9.46
C TRP A 434 -18.56 0.52 -9.41
N LEU A 435 -18.20 -0.29 -8.41
CA LEU A 435 -18.71 -1.65 -8.27
C LEU A 435 -20.22 -1.66 -7.98
N LEU A 436 -20.71 -0.74 -7.15
CA LEU A 436 -22.14 -0.62 -6.87
C LEU A 436 -22.93 -0.18 -8.11
N LEU A 437 -22.35 0.66 -8.97
CA LEU A 437 -22.95 1.11 -10.23
C LEU A 437 -22.87 0.06 -11.36
N GLY A 438 -21.75 -0.67 -11.40
CA GLY A 438 -21.29 -1.50 -12.53
C GLY A 438 -21.67 -2.98 -12.45
N GLN A 439 -22.39 -3.47 -11.43
CA GLN A 439 -22.83 -4.87 -11.33
C GLN A 439 -23.88 -5.32 -12.38
N THR A 440 -23.99 -4.61 -13.52
CA THR A 440 -24.83 -5.03 -14.65
C THR A 440 -23.97 -5.31 -15.87
N THR A 441 -23.45 -6.54 -15.93
CA THR A 441 -23.29 -7.32 -17.17
C THR A 441 -23.61 -8.76 -16.84
#